data_AF-A0A949D1Y4-F1
#
_entry.id   AF-A0A949D1Y4-F1
#
_cell.length_a   1.000
_cell.length_b   1.000
_cell.length_c   1.000
_cell.angle_alpha   90.00
_cell.angle_beta   90.00
_cell.angle_gamma   90.00
#
_symmetry.space_group_name_H-M   'P 1'
#
loop_
_entity.id
_entity.type
_entity.pdbx_description
1 polymer ?
#
loop_
_entity_poly.entity_id
_entity_poly.type
_entity_poly.pdbx_seq_one_letter_code
_entity_poly.pdbx_strand_id
1 'polypeptide(L)'
;MIDPASKATRKAFATMTLGALGVVYGDIGTSPLYTIQSTFGDANAAISPDAVNILGVLSVTFWLLVMIVSLKYVVFIMRADNKGEGGIMALMALAQRCT
;
A
#
# COMPACT_ATOMS: atom_id res chain seq x y z
N MET A 1 8.09 -25.73 28.82
CA MET A 1 9.28 -24.94 28.45
C MET A 1 9.09 -24.54 27.00
N ILE A 2 8.80 -23.26 26.70
CA ILE A 2 8.53 -22.79 25.33
C ILE A 2 9.84 -22.26 24.77
N ASP A 3 10.36 -22.89 23.72
CA ASP A 3 11.65 -22.53 23.14
C ASP A 3 11.59 -21.12 22.50
N PRO A 4 12.51 -20.21 22.85
CA PRO A 4 12.55 -18.87 22.29
C PRO A 4 12.74 -18.86 20.77
N ALA A 5 13.37 -19.91 20.21
CA ALA A 5 13.52 -20.12 18.77
C ALA A 5 12.17 -20.24 18.04
N SER A 6 11.18 -20.93 18.63
CA SER A 6 9.84 -21.11 18.03
C SER A 6 9.06 -19.79 17.91
N LYS A 7 9.27 -18.85 18.83
CA LYS A 7 8.66 -17.52 18.75
C LYS A 7 9.31 -16.64 17.68
N ALA A 8 10.64 -16.73 17.54
CA ALA A 8 11.38 -16.01 16.50
C ALA A 8 10.96 -16.47 15.10
N THR A 9 10.85 -17.79 14.87
CA THR A 9 10.36 -18.35 13.60
C THR A 9 8.92 -17.93 13.29
N ARG A 10 8.02 -17.92 14.30
CA ARG A 10 6.64 -17.44 14.13
C ARG A 10 6.57 -15.96 13.77
N LYS A 11 7.38 -15.12 14.42
CA LYS A 11 7.47 -13.69 14.05
C LYS A 11 7.99 -13.50 12.64
N ALA A 12 9.05 -14.23 12.25
CA ALA A 12 9.61 -14.15 10.89
C ALA A 12 8.59 -14.57 9.83
N PHE A 13 7.89 -15.69 10.05
CA PHE A 13 6.82 -16.15 9.16
C PHE A 13 5.69 -15.13 9.05
N ALA A 14 5.20 -14.59 10.18
CA ALA A 14 4.17 -13.56 10.17
C ALA A 14 4.60 -12.30 9.41
N THR A 15 5.83 -11.82 9.60
CA THR A 15 6.36 -10.67 8.86
C THR A 15 6.45 -10.95 7.35
N MET A 16 6.90 -12.14 6.96
CA MET A 16 6.96 -12.54 5.54
C MET A 16 5.58 -12.67 4.91
N THR A 17 4.61 -13.26 5.60
CA THR A 17 3.22 -13.36 5.13
C THR A 17 2.61 -11.98 4.96
N LEU A 18 2.80 -11.07 5.93
CA LEU A 18 2.31 -9.69 5.82
C LEU A 18 2.98 -8.94 4.66
N GLY A 19 4.28 -9.13 4.45
CA GLY A 19 4.99 -8.57 3.30
C GLY A 19 4.46 -9.10 1.96
N ALA A 20 4.28 -10.41 1.84
CA ALA A 20 3.74 -11.05 0.64
C ALA A 20 2.31 -10.59 0.33
N LEU A 21 1.43 -10.54 1.35
CA LEU A 21 0.08 -10.01 1.20
C LEU A 21 0.11 -8.54 0.76
N GLY A 22 0.98 -7.72 1.36
CA GLY A 22 1.15 -6.32 0.98
C GLY A 22 1.57 -6.12 -0.47
N VAL A 23 2.46 -6.98 -0.99
CA VAL A 23 2.89 -6.93 -2.40
C VAL A 23 1.73 -7.31 -3.34
N VAL A 24 1.03 -8.41 -3.05
CA VAL A 24 -0.07 -8.91 -3.91
C VAL A 24 -1.24 -7.92 -3.94
N TYR A 25 -1.69 -7.43 -2.77
CA TYR A 25 -2.77 -6.44 -2.71
C TYR A 25 -2.33 -5.06 -3.23
N GLY A 26 -1.04 -4.74 -3.13
CA GLY A 26 -0.46 -3.53 -3.72
C GLY A 26 -0.54 -3.51 -5.24
N ASP A 27 -0.21 -4.63 -5.90
CA ASP A 27 -0.29 -4.78 -7.36
C ASP A 27 -1.73 -4.59 -7.87
N ILE A 28 -2.71 -5.21 -7.18
CA ILE A 28 -4.15 -5.03 -7.44
C ILE A 28 -4.56 -3.55 -7.34
N GLY A 29 -4.06 -2.84 -6.34
CA GLY A 29 -4.35 -1.41 -6.14
C GLY A 29 -3.72 -0.47 -7.18
N THR A 30 -2.61 -0.86 -7.82
CA THR A 30 -1.98 -0.07 -8.89
C THR A 30 -2.68 -0.16 -10.24
N SER A 31 -3.60 -1.12 -10.39
CA SER A 31 -4.42 -1.33 -11.59
C SER A 31 -5.92 -1.15 -11.30
N PRO A 32 -6.36 0.05 -10.85
CA PRO A 32 -7.75 0.28 -10.45
C PRO A 32 -8.76 0.03 -11.59
N LEU A 33 -8.39 0.33 -12.83
CA LEU A 33 -9.23 0.06 -14.00
C LEU A 33 -9.48 -1.44 -14.20
N TYR A 34 -8.50 -2.30 -13.89
CA TYR A 34 -8.67 -3.75 -13.95
C TYR A 34 -9.61 -4.25 -12.86
N THR A 35 -9.51 -3.69 -11.64
CA THR A 35 -10.42 -4.04 -10.53
C THR A 35 -11.87 -3.64 -10.78
N ILE A 36 -12.08 -2.51 -11.47
CA ILE A 36 -13.42 -2.08 -11.87
C ILE A 36 -13.95 -3.00 -12.98
N GLN A 37 -13.10 -3.36 -13.95
CA GLN A 37 -13.46 -4.30 -15.01
C GLN A 37 -13.82 -5.69 -14.46
N SER A 38 -13.11 -6.21 -13.46
CA SER A 38 -13.46 -7.50 -12.85
C SER A 38 -14.74 -7.45 -12.01
N THR A 39 -15.09 -6.28 -11.45
CA THR A 39 -16.30 -6.14 -10.63
C THR A 39 -17.59 -6.09 -11.48
N PHE A 40 -17.51 -5.49 -12.68
CA PHE A 40 -18.67 -5.25 -13.55
C PHE A 40 -18.63 -6.00 -14.90
N GLY A 41 -17.50 -6.58 -15.29
CA GLY A 41 -17.27 -7.15 -16.61
C GLY A 41 -17.50 -8.66 -16.72
N ASP A 42 -17.59 -9.38 -15.59
CA ASP A 42 -17.93 -10.79 -15.60
C ASP A 42 -19.45 -10.98 -15.73
N ALA A 43 -19.87 -11.96 -16.53
CA ALA A 43 -21.28 -12.28 -16.77
C ALA A 43 -22.05 -12.70 -15.49
N ASN A 44 -21.33 -12.95 -14.38
CA ASN A 44 -21.85 -13.15 -13.02
C ASN A 44 -21.48 -11.96 -12.12
N ALA A 45 -21.56 -10.73 -12.61
CA ALA A 45 -21.26 -9.54 -11.82
C ALA A 45 -21.97 -9.65 -10.47
N ALA A 46 -21.19 -9.72 -9.39
CA ALA A 46 -21.68 -9.89 -8.02
C ALA A 46 -22.59 -8.73 -7.59
N ILE A 47 -22.60 -7.66 -8.39
CA ILE A 47 -23.26 -6.39 -8.13
C ILE A 47 -23.93 -5.96 -9.43
N SER A 48 -25.24 -5.70 -9.39
CA SER A 48 -25.94 -5.12 -10.53
C SER A 48 -25.33 -3.74 -10.86
N PRO A 49 -25.10 -3.42 -12.16
CA PRO A 49 -24.56 -2.14 -12.59
C PRO A 49 -25.60 -1.03 -12.44
N ASP A 50 -25.91 -0.69 -11.20
CA ASP A 50 -26.72 0.46 -10.80
C ASP A 50 -25.81 1.67 -10.54
N ALA A 51 -26.34 2.88 -10.75
CA ALA A 51 -25.58 4.12 -10.60
C ALA A 51 -24.99 4.27 -9.19
N VAL A 52 -25.69 3.79 -8.16
CA VAL A 52 -25.24 3.82 -6.76
C VAL A 52 -24.02 2.91 -6.56
N ASN A 53 -24.03 1.72 -7.13
CA ASN A 53 -22.95 0.75 -7.01
C ASN A 53 -21.69 1.20 -7.75
N ILE A 54 -21.85 1.80 -8.93
CA ILE A 54 -20.73 2.35 -9.70
C ILE A 54 -20.07 3.49 -8.92
N LEU A 55 -20.85 4.44 -8.40
CA LEU A 55 -20.34 5.55 -7.59
C LEU A 55 -19.69 5.06 -6.28
N GLY A 56 -20.27 4.03 -5.65
CA GLY A 56 -19.72 3.40 -4.45
C GLY A 56 -18.34 2.78 -4.70
N VAL A 57 -18.21 1.95 -5.74
CA VAL A 57 -16.94 1.33 -6.13
C VAL A 57 -15.91 2.40 -6.50
N LEU A 58 -16.29 3.39 -7.31
CA LEU A 58 -15.39 4.48 -7.71
C LEU A 58 -14.86 5.28 -6.50
N SER A 59 -15.74 5.55 -5.52
CA SER A 59 -15.38 6.26 -4.29
C SER A 59 -14.40 5.46 -3.44
N VAL A 60 -14.65 4.17 -3.23
CA VAL A 60 -13.74 3.30 -2.46
C VAL A 60 -12.39 3.17 -3.15
N THR A 61 -12.36 2.99 -4.47
CA THR A 61 -11.11 2.97 -5.25
C THR A 61 -10.36 4.30 -5.12
N PHE A 62 -11.06 5.44 -5.21
CA PHE A 62 -10.46 6.75 -5.04
C PHE A 62 -9.83 6.92 -3.65
N TRP A 63 -10.58 6.64 -2.58
CA TRP A 63 -10.09 6.74 -1.21
C TRP A 63 -8.95 5.77 -0.92
N LEU A 64 -9.00 4.55 -1.47
CA LEU A 64 -7.93 3.57 -1.38
C LEU A 64 -6.64 4.08 -2.01
N LEU A 65 -6.70 4.65 -3.22
CA LEU A 65 -5.54 5.22 -3.92
C LEU A 65 -4.93 6.38 -3.13
N VAL A 66 -5.77 7.29 -2.63
CA VAL A 66 -5.31 8.41 -1.79
C VAL A 66 -4.60 7.88 -0.55
N MET A 67 -5.19 6.92 0.18
CA MET A 67 -4.55 6.35 1.37
C MET A 67 -3.27 5.58 1.07
N ILE A 68 -3.22 4.77 0.00
CA ILE A 68 -2.01 4.02 -0.38
C ILE A 68 -0.88 4.98 -0.75
N VAL A 69 -1.17 6.00 -1.57
CA VAL A 69 -0.18 6.99 -1.98
C VAL A 69 0.27 7.80 -0.77
N SER A 70 -0.64 8.34 0.03
CA SER A 70 -0.28 9.08 1.24
C SER A 70 0.52 8.24 2.22
N LEU A 71 0.13 6.99 2.48
CA LEU A 71 0.88 6.10 3.37
C LEU A 71 2.27 5.78 2.82
N LYS A 72 2.39 5.49 1.52
CA LYS A 72 3.70 5.25 0.88
C LYS A 72 4.57 6.49 0.91
N TYR A 73 4.00 7.66 0.64
CA TYR A 73 4.70 8.94 0.71
C TYR A 73 5.15 9.24 2.13
N VAL A 74 4.28 9.12 3.13
CA VAL A 74 4.63 9.33 4.55
C VAL A 74 5.71 8.33 4.97
N VAL A 75 5.55 7.04 4.69
CA VAL A 75 6.55 6.02 5.08
C VAL A 75 7.88 6.21 4.37
N PHE A 76 7.92 6.67 3.11
CA PHE A 76 9.18 6.81 2.39
C PHE A 76 9.84 8.18 2.62
N ILE A 77 9.06 9.26 2.61
CA ILE A 77 9.54 10.65 2.76
C ILE A 77 9.79 10.98 4.23
N MET A 78 8.91 10.60 5.15
CA MET A 78 9.08 10.86 6.59
C MET A 78 9.95 9.81 7.28
N ARG A 79 10.40 8.76 6.58
CA ARG A 79 11.49 7.89 7.07
C ARG A 79 12.84 8.22 6.44
N ALA A 80 12.88 9.10 5.44
CA ALA A 80 14.11 9.69 4.95
C ALA A 80 14.58 10.78 5.94
N ASP A 81 14.75 10.38 7.20
CA ASP A 81 15.25 11.21 8.27
C ASP A 81 16.75 10.90 8.43
N ASN A 82 17.59 11.90 8.19
CA ASN A 82 19.03 11.80 8.35
C ASN A 82 19.41 12.47 9.68
N LYS A 83 19.66 11.68 10.72
CA LYS A 83 20.18 12.16 12.02
C LYS A 83 19.33 13.27 12.70
N GLY A 84 18.00 13.14 12.69
CA GLY A 84 17.13 13.99 13.51
C GLY A 84 16.54 15.21 12.81
N GLU A 85 16.81 15.41 11.52
CA GLU A 85 16.05 16.33 10.68
C GLU A 85 15.38 15.53 9.55
N GLY A 86 14.05 15.58 9.54
CA GLY A 86 13.25 14.73 8.67
C GLY A 86 12.91 15.31 7.31
N GLY A 87 12.91 14.45 6.30
CA GLY A 87 12.40 14.77 4.96
C GLY A 87 13.29 15.69 4.11
N ILE A 88 12.69 16.74 3.54
CA ILE A 88 13.26 17.63 2.50
C ILE A 88 14.63 18.25 2.84
N MET A 89 14.95 18.44 4.13
CA MET A 89 16.26 18.93 4.58
C MET A 89 17.38 17.91 4.32
N ALA A 90 17.11 16.60 4.48
CA ALA A 90 18.07 15.54 4.17
C ALA A 90 18.32 15.40 2.65
N LEU A 91 17.29 15.63 1.83
CA LEU A 91 17.41 15.69 0.36
C LEU A 91 18.15 16.95 -0.10
N MET A 92 17.90 18.12 0.50
CA MET A 92 18.68 19.34 0.23
C MET A 92 20.15 19.18 0.65
N ALA A 93 20.43 18.58 1.81
CA ALA A 93 21.80 18.29 2.23
C ALA A 93 22.53 17.28 1.32
N LEU A 94 21.80 16.35 0.68
CA LEU A 94 22.34 15.48 -0.37
C LEU A 94 22.55 16.22 -1.70
N ALA A 95 21.63 17.07 -2.11
CA ALA A 95 21.80 17.87 -3.33
C ALA A 95 22.98 18.84 -3.20
N GLN A 96 23.17 19.48 -2.04
CA GLN A 96 24.26 20.42 -1.78
C GLN A 96 25.64 19.77 -1.61
N ARG A 97 25.73 18.47 -1.28
CA ARG A 97 27.04 17.76 -1.29
C ARG A 97 27.47 17.29 -2.68
N CYS A 98 26.58 17.34 -3.66
CA CYS A 98 26.86 16.99 -5.06
C CYS A 98 27.23 18.20 -5.93
N THR A 99 27.39 19.38 -5.32
CA THR A 99 27.92 20.62 -5.90
C THR A 99 29.16 21.03 -5.13
#